data_AF-A0A150WPV2-F1
#
_entry.id   AF-A0A150WPV2-F1
#
_cell.length_a   1.000
_cell.length_b   1.000
_cell.length_c   1.000
_cell.angle_alpha   90.00
_cell.angle_beta   90.00
_cell.angle_gamma   90.00
#
_symmetry.space_group_name_H-M   'P 1'
#
loop_
_entity.id
_entity.type
_entity.pdbx_description
1 polymer ?
#
loop_
_entity_poly.entity_id
_entity_poly.type
_entity_poly.pdbx_seq_one_letter_code
_entity_poly.pdbx_strand_id
1 'polypeptide(L)'
;MRSFQIRKNVGGFSLLEILVALGIFALLSLGIAMSINHLFIMQKQISVVDVGDNFSAAFFQHITVPANCETAVRNRQLPTGTNELDLNVSTFRGLLPNASLGITAGTEVDRGLFVNRIFVKQKPGITQGDAVQVGPDPVQDLYRRYTLQLVLRLERARPNQSRAPLPDRVLEVPVLVRNASATTMNTCMLESGAEDSCEIMGGTYANGRCTFPSECTVHGTFITTTCDKSNVTCAPEYTGADRNNAITGRAACPAGSCPTQSGRFSIVRSVQTGKKSWTDVRVTENFYLCMKCGNSTCN
;
A
#
# COMPACT_ATOMS: atom_id res chain seq x y z
N MET A 1 5.43 -59.33 -52.74
CA MET A 1 5.19 -58.74 -51.40
C MET A 1 6.28 -59.25 -50.46
N ARG A 2 7.24 -58.40 -50.08
CA ARG A 2 8.30 -58.79 -49.13
C ARG A 2 7.81 -58.49 -47.72
N SER A 3 7.55 -59.53 -46.94
CA SER A 3 7.23 -59.42 -45.51
C SER A 3 8.46 -58.94 -44.75
N PHE A 4 8.36 -57.80 -44.06
CA PHE A 4 9.34 -57.40 -43.05
C PHE A 4 9.29 -58.41 -41.90
N GLN A 5 10.26 -59.33 -41.84
CA GLN A 5 10.47 -60.16 -40.66
C GLN A 5 11.20 -59.32 -39.61
N ILE A 6 10.45 -58.87 -38.61
CA ILE A 6 11.01 -58.28 -37.39
C ILE A 6 11.70 -59.43 -36.63
N ARG A 7 13.04 -59.47 -36.65
CA ARG A 7 13.83 -60.36 -35.78
C ARG A 7 13.53 -59.99 -34.33
N LYS A 8 12.78 -60.85 -33.62
CA LYS A 8 12.68 -60.81 -32.16
C LYS A 8 14.01 -61.29 -31.60
N ASN A 9 14.80 -60.38 -31.07
CA ASN A 9 16.01 -60.70 -30.34
C ASN A 9 15.58 -61.20 -28.95
N VAL A 10 15.82 -62.47 -28.65
CA VAL A 10 15.43 -63.10 -27.39
C VAL A 10 16.36 -62.57 -26.29
N GLY A 11 15.98 -61.45 -25.69
CA GLY A 11 16.74 -60.77 -24.63
C GLY A 11 17.17 -59.33 -24.93
N GLY A 12 16.84 -58.79 -26.11
CA GLY A 12 17.12 -57.38 -26.46
C GLY A 12 15.84 -56.60 -26.72
N PHE A 13 15.82 -55.32 -26.31
CA PHE A 13 14.71 -54.41 -26.63
C PHE A 13 14.48 -54.36 -28.14
N SER A 14 13.22 -54.48 -28.54
CA SER A 14 12.84 -54.31 -29.93
C SER A 14 13.02 -52.85 -30.34
N LEU A 15 13.36 -52.61 -31.61
CA LEU A 15 13.47 -51.25 -32.17
C LEU A 15 12.19 -50.42 -31.91
N LEU A 16 11.03 -51.09 -31.94
CA LEU A 16 9.74 -50.47 -31.67
C LEU A 16 9.63 -49.96 -30.22
N GLU A 17 10.08 -50.75 -29.24
CA GLU A 17 10.06 -50.33 -27.83
C GLU A 17 10.96 -49.12 -27.57
N ILE A 18 12.12 -49.05 -28.23
CA ILE A 18 13.04 -47.90 -28.13
C ILE A 18 12.38 -46.65 -28.73
N LEU A 19 11.74 -46.77 -29.89
CA LEU A 19 11.06 -45.64 -30.54
C LEU A 19 9.86 -45.13 -29.72
N VAL A 20 9.08 -46.03 -29.13
CA VAL A 20 7.97 -45.67 -28.24
C VAL A 20 8.49 -45.00 -26.97
N ALA A 21 9.56 -45.52 -26.36
CA ALA A 21 10.16 -44.92 -25.18
C ALA A 21 10.70 -43.51 -25.47
N LEU A 22 11.40 -43.31 -26.60
CA LEU A 22 11.88 -41.99 -27.04
C LEU A 22 10.73 -41.01 -27.31
N GLY A 23 9.64 -41.47 -27.92
CA GLY A 23 8.45 -40.65 -28.15
C GLY A 23 7.78 -40.19 -26.86
N ILE A 24 7.63 -41.09 -25.87
CA ILE A 24 7.10 -40.75 -24.55
C ILE A 24 8.04 -39.76 -23.83
N PHE A 25 9.36 -40.00 -23.91
CA PHE A 25 10.35 -39.13 -23.27
C PHE A 25 10.37 -37.72 -23.89
N ALA A 26 10.22 -37.61 -25.21
CA ALA A 26 10.11 -36.33 -25.92
C ALA A 26 8.85 -35.56 -25.51
N LEU A 27 7.71 -36.24 -25.37
CA LEU A 27 6.46 -35.59 -24.93
C LEU A 27 6.53 -35.14 -23.46
N LEU A 28 7.10 -35.97 -22.59
CA LEU A 28 7.29 -35.63 -21.17
C LEU A 28 8.26 -34.45 -21.01
N SER A 29 9.40 -34.48 -21.69
CA SER A 29 10.38 -33.39 -21.63
C SER A 29 9.82 -32.07 -22.17
N LEU A 30 9.04 -32.12 -23.25
CA LEU A 30 8.36 -30.93 -23.77
C LEU A 30 7.32 -30.36 -22.78
N GLY A 31 6.52 -31.22 -22.15
CA GLY A 31 5.54 -30.81 -21.14
C GLY A 31 6.18 -30.20 -19.89
N ILE A 32 7.30 -30.78 -19.43
CA ILE A 32 8.08 -30.25 -18.31
C ILE A 32 8.70 -28.89 -18.69
N ALA A 33 9.27 -28.76 -19.89
CA ALA A 33 9.88 -27.51 -20.36
C ALA A 33 8.86 -26.37 -20.45
N MET A 34 7.64 -26.63 -20.96
CA MET A 34 6.57 -25.63 -20.99
C MET A 34 6.14 -25.21 -19.58
N SER A 35 6.04 -26.17 -18.65
CA SER A 35 5.65 -25.91 -17.25
C SER A 35 6.71 -25.07 -16.52
N ILE A 36 7.99 -25.38 -16.71
CA ILE A 36 9.13 -24.62 -16.17
C ILE A 36 9.14 -23.19 -16.75
N ASN A 37 8.93 -23.03 -18.06
CA ASN A 37 8.87 -21.71 -18.68
C ASN A 37 7.72 -20.86 -18.11
N HIS A 38 6.54 -21.47 -17.90
CA HIS A 38 5.40 -20.79 -17.28
C HIS A 38 5.68 -20.40 -15.82
N LEU A 39 6.36 -21.25 -15.05
CA LEU A 39 6.83 -20.93 -13.69
C LEU A 39 7.80 -19.76 -13.68
N PHE A 40 8.77 -19.71 -14.61
CA PHE A 40 9.68 -18.58 -14.73
C PHE A 40 8.96 -17.28 -15.10
N ILE A 41 7.97 -17.33 -15.99
CA ILE A 41 7.15 -16.17 -16.36
C ILE A 41 6.38 -15.65 -15.14
N MET A 42 5.79 -16.55 -14.34
CA MET A 42 5.05 -16.22 -13.13
C MET A 42 5.96 -15.67 -12.01
N GLN A 43 7.12 -16.29 -11.76
CA GLN A 43 8.09 -15.76 -10.78
C GLN A 43 8.60 -14.36 -11.18
N LYS A 44 8.83 -14.13 -12.47
CA LYS A 44 9.21 -12.81 -13.00
C LYS A 44 8.05 -11.80 -12.97
N GLN A 45 6.81 -12.23 -12.76
CA GLN A 45 5.68 -11.33 -12.49
C GLN A 45 5.63 -10.97 -11.01
N ILE A 46 5.72 -11.95 -10.12
CA ILE A 46 5.70 -11.74 -8.66
C ILE A 46 6.83 -10.81 -8.23
N SER A 47 8.07 -11.07 -8.66
CA SER A 47 9.23 -10.24 -8.30
C SER A 47 9.10 -8.77 -8.74
N VAL A 48 8.39 -8.49 -9.84
CA VAL A 48 8.20 -7.10 -10.30
C VAL A 48 7.07 -6.39 -9.57
N VAL A 49 6.05 -7.13 -9.12
CA VAL A 49 5.01 -6.59 -8.23
C VAL A 49 5.64 -6.23 -6.89
N ASP A 50 6.47 -7.10 -6.31
CA ASP A 50 7.18 -6.83 -5.05
C ASP A 50 8.11 -5.60 -5.17
N VAL A 51 8.82 -5.44 -6.29
CA VAL A 51 9.65 -4.25 -6.53
C VAL A 51 8.79 -2.99 -6.69
N GLY A 52 7.65 -3.07 -7.37
CA GLY A 52 6.70 -1.97 -7.47
C GLY A 52 6.12 -1.56 -6.12
N ASP A 53 5.83 -2.54 -5.26
CA ASP A 53 5.33 -2.32 -3.90
C ASP A 53 6.40 -1.67 -3.03
N ASN A 54 7.62 -2.20 -3.02
CA ASN A 54 8.75 -1.61 -2.30
C ASN A 54 9.06 -0.18 -2.77
N PHE A 55 9.05 0.06 -4.08
CA PHE A 55 9.20 1.40 -4.64
C PHE A 55 8.09 2.34 -4.17
N SER A 56 6.83 1.90 -4.27
CA SER A 56 5.68 2.70 -3.86
C SER A 56 5.69 3.01 -2.36
N ALA A 57 6.10 2.07 -1.52
CA ALA A 57 6.24 2.25 -0.08
C ALA A 57 7.33 3.29 0.24
N ALA A 58 8.52 3.18 -0.37
CA ALA A 58 9.58 4.17 -0.20
C ALA A 58 9.17 5.56 -0.73
N PHE A 59 8.47 5.61 -1.86
CA PHE A 59 7.92 6.83 -2.43
C PHE A 59 6.89 7.48 -1.51
N PHE A 60 5.95 6.71 -0.98
CA PHE A 60 4.95 7.23 -0.05
C PHE A 60 5.57 7.64 1.28
N GLN A 61 6.55 6.92 1.79
CA GLN A 61 7.29 7.33 2.99
C GLN A 61 7.98 8.70 2.78
N HIS A 62 8.57 8.93 1.61
CA HIS A 62 9.13 10.24 1.25
C HIS A 62 8.07 11.34 1.24
N ILE A 63 6.89 11.06 0.68
CA ILE A 63 5.76 12.02 0.64
C ILE A 63 5.16 12.23 2.02
N THR A 64 5.19 11.27 2.94
CA THR A 64 4.69 11.46 4.31
C THR A 64 5.53 12.41 5.16
N VAL A 65 6.68 12.86 4.67
CA VAL A 65 7.45 13.96 5.29
C VAL A 65 6.81 15.30 4.93
N PRO A 66 6.36 16.13 5.90
CA PRO A 66 5.61 17.36 5.63
C PRO A 66 6.28 18.29 4.62
N ALA A 67 7.59 18.54 4.76
CA ALA A 67 8.34 19.41 3.85
C ALA A 67 8.36 18.90 2.39
N ASN A 68 8.45 17.58 2.19
CA ASN A 68 8.44 16.98 0.85
C ASN A 68 7.05 17.05 0.23
N CYS A 69 6.01 16.79 1.02
CA CYS A 69 4.64 16.90 0.57
C CYS A 69 4.27 18.33 0.22
N GLU A 70 4.63 19.29 1.08
CA GLU A 70 4.44 20.71 0.82
C GLU A 70 5.13 21.11 -0.48
N THR A 71 6.37 20.70 -0.70
CA THR A 71 7.07 20.95 -1.97
C THR A 71 6.31 20.38 -3.17
N ALA A 72 5.65 19.24 -3.02
CA ALA A 72 4.88 18.60 -4.08
C ALA A 72 3.54 19.32 -4.37
N VAL A 73 2.85 19.84 -3.35
CA VAL A 73 1.47 20.37 -3.48
C VAL A 73 1.37 21.89 -3.46
N ARG A 74 2.35 22.60 -2.90
CA ARG A 74 2.31 24.05 -2.67
C ARG A 74 2.03 24.80 -3.97
N ASN A 75 1.16 25.81 -3.88
CA ASN A 75 0.72 26.67 -4.98
C ASN A 75 -0.01 25.93 -6.12
N ARG A 76 -0.39 24.66 -5.94
CA ARG A 76 -1.22 23.95 -6.92
C ARG A 76 -2.68 24.05 -6.56
N GLN A 77 -3.56 24.07 -7.55
CA GLN A 77 -5.00 24.12 -7.31
C GLN A 77 -5.52 22.78 -6.81
N LEU A 78 -6.45 22.83 -5.86
CA LEU A 78 -7.18 21.69 -5.35
C LEU A 78 -7.97 21.06 -6.50
N PRO A 79 -7.74 19.79 -6.86
CA PRO A 79 -8.54 19.11 -7.86
C PRO A 79 -9.98 18.97 -7.34
N THR A 80 -10.96 19.44 -8.11
CA THR A 80 -12.39 19.36 -7.75
C THR A 80 -13.11 18.33 -8.61
N GLY A 81 -14.05 17.59 -8.00
CA GLY A 81 -14.85 16.58 -8.70
C GLY A 81 -14.02 15.42 -9.25
N THR A 82 -14.11 15.15 -10.54
CA THR A 82 -13.36 14.09 -11.23
C THR A 82 -12.00 14.54 -11.77
N ASN A 83 -11.62 15.80 -11.54
CA ASN A 83 -10.36 16.33 -12.05
C ASN A 83 -9.16 15.66 -11.37
N GLU A 84 -8.14 15.38 -12.16
CA GLU A 84 -6.87 14.81 -11.71
C GLU A 84 -5.77 15.83 -11.94
N LEU A 85 -4.93 16.06 -10.93
CA LEU A 85 -3.80 16.98 -11.01
C LEU A 85 -2.50 16.19 -11.01
N ASP A 86 -1.73 16.29 -12.09
CA ASP A 86 -0.43 15.65 -12.20
C ASP A 86 0.56 16.25 -11.22
N LEU A 87 1.30 15.39 -10.53
CA LEU A 87 2.38 15.78 -9.64
C LEU A 87 3.73 15.37 -10.21
N ASN A 88 4.70 16.26 -10.04
CA ASN A 88 6.11 15.98 -10.29
C ASN A 88 6.82 16.06 -8.94
N VAL A 89 7.49 14.97 -8.56
CA VAL A 89 8.18 14.87 -7.27
C VAL A 89 9.69 14.88 -7.53
N SER A 90 10.27 16.08 -7.53
CA SER A 90 11.69 16.29 -7.82
C SER A 90 12.62 15.95 -6.64
N THR A 91 12.09 15.87 -5.42
CA THR A 91 12.86 15.71 -4.18
C THR A 91 13.14 14.26 -3.80
N PHE A 92 12.50 13.30 -4.47
CA PHE A 92 12.68 11.88 -4.17
C PHE A 92 14.10 11.45 -4.54
N ARG A 93 14.79 10.76 -3.63
CA ARG A 93 16.17 10.26 -3.85
C ARG A 93 16.25 8.76 -4.08
N GLY A 94 15.11 8.07 -3.99
CA GLY A 94 15.09 6.60 -4.02
C GLY A 94 15.93 5.99 -2.90
N LEU A 95 16.45 4.80 -3.15
CA LEU A 95 17.35 4.07 -2.24
C LEU A 95 18.83 4.47 -2.42
N LEU A 96 19.14 5.41 -3.32
CA LEU A 96 20.50 5.82 -3.64
C LEU A 96 20.82 7.15 -2.92
N PRO A 97 21.83 7.21 -2.04
CA PRO A 97 22.01 8.33 -1.11
C PRO A 97 22.38 9.67 -1.77
N ASN A 98 22.90 9.67 -3.00
CA ASN A 98 23.59 10.83 -3.59
C ASN A 98 23.01 11.38 -4.91
N ALA A 99 21.84 10.90 -5.37
CA ALA A 99 21.20 11.44 -6.57
C ALA A 99 19.70 11.69 -6.34
N SER A 100 19.23 12.92 -6.57
CA SER A 100 17.79 13.18 -6.67
C SER A 100 17.28 12.54 -7.95
N LEU A 101 16.48 11.49 -7.82
CA LEU A 101 15.74 10.92 -8.93
C LEU A 101 14.43 11.72 -9.01
N GLY A 102 14.40 12.75 -9.84
CA GLY A 102 13.13 13.42 -10.13
C GLY A 102 12.16 12.38 -10.70
N ILE A 103 11.11 12.06 -9.93
CA ILE A 103 10.13 11.08 -10.38
C ILE A 103 9.07 11.83 -11.18
N THR A 104 9.04 11.55 -12.48
CA THR A 104 8.03 12.05 -13.42
C THR A 104 7.51 10.88 -14.25
N ALA A 105 6.46 11.14 -15.02
CA ALA A 105 6.00 10.20 -16.04
C ALA A 105 7.17 9.78 -16.95
N GLY A 106 7.31 8.47 -17.18
CA GLY A 106 8.36 7.86 -17.98
C GLY A 106 9.65 7.48 -17.23
N THR A 107 9.80 7.83 -15.95
CA THR A 107 10.99 7.44 -15.17
C THR A 107 11.07 5.93 -15.00
N GLU A 108 12.18 5.31 -15.39
CA GLU A 108 12.46 3.89 -15.11
C GLU A 108 12.93 3.76 -13.65
N VAL A 109 12.24 2.93 -12.89
CA VAL A 109 12.52 2.72 -11.45
C VAL A 109 13.26 1.41 -11.20
N ASP A 110 13.03 0.38 -12.02
CA ASP A 110 13.81 -0.86 -12.02
C ASP A 110 13.54 -1.70 -13.27
N ARG A 111 14.58 -2.13 -14.00
CA ARG A 111 14.56 -3.17 -15.06
C ARG A 111 13.23 -3.35 -15.81
N GLY A 112 12.80 -2.31 -16.50
CA GLY A 112 11.57 -2.30 -17.30
C GLY A 112 10.30 -1.93 -16.53
N LEU A 113 10.38 -1.52 -15.27
CA LEU A 113 9.32 -0.90 -14.48
C LEU A 113 9.45 0.61 -14.59
N PHE A 114 8.39 1.27 -15.02
CA PHE A 114 8.32 2.70 -15.28
C PHE A 114 7.21 3.33 -14.47
N VAL A 115 7.41 4.57 -14.05
CA VAL A 115 6.33 5.43 -13.58
C VAL A 115 5.54 5.88 -14.81
N ASN A 116 4.27 5.49 -14.91
CA ASN A 116 3.39 6.04 -15.93
C ASN A 116 2.97 7.45 -15.53
N ARG A 117 2.39 7.59 -14.33
CA ARG A 117 1.80 8.86 -13.89
C ARG A 117 1.76 8.94 -12.38
N ILE A 118 1.93 10.14 -11.85
CA ILE A 118 1.66 10.48 -10.45
C ILE A 118 0.66 11.61 -10.48
N PHE A 119 -0.47 11.44 -9.81
CA PHE A 119 -1.49 12.47 -9.76
C PHE A 119 -2.24 12.46 -8.43
N VAL A 120 -2.86 13.60 -8.10
CA VAL A 120 -3.79 13.71 -6.98
C VAL A 120 -5.19 13.96 -7.49
N LYS A 121 -6.16 13.40 -6.78
CA LYS A 121 -7.58 13.68 -6.94
C LYS A 121 -8.23 13.81 -5.58
N GLN A 122 -9.37 14.51 -5.53
CA GLN A 122 -10.15 14.54 -4.30
C GLN A 122 -10.72 13.15 -4.02
N LYS A 123 -10.69 12.73 -2.75
CA LYS A 123 -11.30 11.46 -2.36
C LYS A 123 -12.82 11.51 -2.60
N PRO A 124 -13.39 10.60 -3.40
CA PRO A 124 -14.83 10.59 -3.65
C PRO A 124 -15.62 10.44 -2.36
N GLY A 125 -16.68 11.24 -2.19
CA GLY A 125 -17.58 11.16 -1.04
C GLY A 125 -17.05 11.79 0.27
N ILE A 126 -15.81 12.29 0.31
CA ILE A 126 -15.32 13.09 1.44
C ILE A 126 -15.31 14.57 1.05
N THR A 127 -16.24 15.32 1.64
CA THR A 127 -16.26 16.78 1.57
C THR A 127 -15.29 17.39 2.58
N GLN A 128 -15.00 18.68 2.37
CA GLN A 128 -14.18 19.54 3.21
C GLN A 128 -14.32 19.23 4.72
N GLY A 129 -13.19 19.12 5.42
CA GLY A 129 -13.14 19.04 6.87
C GLY A 129 -13.20 20.41 7.56
N ASP A 130 -13.16 20.39 8.89
CA ASP A 130 -13.24 21.60 9.71
C ASP A 130 -12.11 22.60 9.43
N ALA A 131 -12.37 23.84 9.80
CA ALA A 131 -11.40 24.91 9.64
C ALA A 131 -10.33 24.82 10.73
N VAL A 132 -9.05 24.74 10.33
CA VAL A 132 -7.89 24.62 11.19
C VAL A 132 -7.16 25.96 11.23
N GLN A 133 -6.95 26.52 12.43
CA GLN A 133 -6.14 27.72 12.62
C GLN A 133 -4.66 27.34 12.81
N VAL A 134 -3.79 27.71 11.86
CA VAL A 134 -2.35 27.42 11.90
C VAL A 134 -1.57 28.72 12.05
N GLY A 135 -1.72 29.37 13.21
CA GLY A 135 -1.02 30.61 13.53
C GLY A 135 -1.83 31.56 14.42
N PRO A 136 -1.20 32.67 14.87
CA PRO A 136 -1.81 33.59 15.82
C PRO A 136 -2.93 34.46 15.22
N ASP A 137 -3.01 34.62 13.90
CA ASP A 137 -4.04 35.45 13.26
C ASP A 137 -5.27 34.60 12.87
N PRO A 138 -6.42 34.75 13.56
CA PRO A 138 -7.61 33.92 13.32
C PRO A 138 -8.27 34.15 11.96
N VAL A 139 -7.88 35.19 11.22
CA VAL A 139 -8.43 35.51 9.90
C VAL A 139 -7.46 35.06 8.79
N GLN A 140 -6.16 35.29 8.95
CA GLN A 140 -5.17 34.94 7.92
C GLN A 140 -4.64 33.51 8.01
N ASP A 141 -4.66 32.93 9.21
CA ASP A 141 -4.15 31.59 9.48
C ASP A 141 -5.25 30.53 9.56
N LEU A 142 -6.46 30.85 9.07
CA LEU A 142 -7.55 29.90 8.99
C LEU A 142 -7.45 29.11 7.68
N TYR A 143 -7.30 27.79 7.81
CA TYR A 143 -7.20 26.83 6.72
C TYR A 143 -8.41 25.90 6.73
N ARG A 144 -8.74 25.29 5.60
CA ARG A 144 -9.70 24.20 5.47
C ARG A 144 -8.93 22.94 5.12
N ARG A 145 -9.27 21.85 5.80
CA ARG A 145 -8.66 20.53 5.56
C ARG A 145 -9.40 19.79 4.45
N TYR A 146 -8.65 19.21 3.51
CA TYR A 146 -9.17 18.34 2.46
C TYR A 146 -8.38 17.03 2.43
N THR A 147 -9.05 15.91 2.19
CA THR A 147 -8.39 14.62 1.99
C THR A 147 -8.24 14.34 0.49
N LEU A 148 -6.99 14.22 0.04
CA LEU A 148 -6.65 13.85 -1.33
C LEU A 148 -6.21 12.40 -1.42
N GLN A 149 -6.42 11.80 -2.59
CA GLN A 149 -5.83 10.53 -2.98
C GLN A 149 -4.66 10.81 -3.92
N LEU A 150 -3.44 10.58 -3.44
CA LEU A 150 -2.24 10.50 -4.26
C LEU A 150 -2.20 9.13 -4.92
N VAL A 151 -2.23 9.10 -6.24
CA VAL A 151 -2.22 7.88 -7.04
C VAL A 151 -0.91 7.78 -7.80
N LEU A 152 -0.21 6.66 -7.59
CA LEU A 152 0.98 6.27 -8.34
C LEU A 152 0.59 5.14 -9.32
N ARG A 153 0.74 5.40 -10.61
CA ARG A 153 0.56 4.43 -11.68
C ARG A 153 1.91 3.96 -12.20
N LEU A 154 2.09 2.64 -12.21
CA LEU A 154 3.29 1.99 -12.72
C LEU A 154 2.95 1.20 -13.98
N GLU A 155 3.92 1.09 -14.86
CA GLU A 155 3.86 0.31 -16.09
C GLU A 155 5.09 -0.57 -16.23
N ARG A 156 4.92 -1.70 -16.91
CA ARG A 156 6.01 -2.61 -17.21
C ARG A 156 6.24 -2.69 -18.71
N ALA A 157 7.45 -2.35 -19.16
CA ALA A 157 7.93 -2.72 -20.49
C ALA A 157 8.57 -4.11 -20.45
N ARG A 158 8.29 -4.92 -21.47
CA ARG A 158 9.03 -6.16 -21.75
C ARG A 158 9.65 -6.05 -23.14
N PRO A 159 10.81 -6.70 -23.38
CA PRO A 159 11.38 -6.75 -24.73
C PRO A 159 10.31 -7.24 -25.72
N ASN A 160 10.10 -6.50 -26.80
CA ASN A 160 9.14 -6.80 -27.86
C ASN A 160 7.66 -6.88 -27.42
N GLN A 161 7.27 -6.24 -26.31
CA GLN A 161 5.86 -6.09 -25.93
C GLN A 161 5.53 -4.64 -25.57
N SER A 162 4.28 -4.25 -25.81
CA SER A 162 3.75 -2.97 -25.35
C SER A 162 3.80 -2.87 -23.82
N ARG A 163 3.95 -1.66 -23.29
CA ARG A 163 3.93 -1.42 -21.85
C ARG A 163 2.58 -1.87 -21.27
N ALA A 164 2.64 -2.66 -20.20
CA ALA A 164 1.45 -3.16 -19.52
C ALA A 164 1.25 -2.40 -18.20
N PRO A 165 0.04 -1.86 -17.91
CA PRO A 165 -0.24 -1.17 -16.67
C PRO A 165 -0.24 -2.15 -15.48
N LEU A 166 0.25 -1.69 -14.34
CA LEU A 166 0.12 -2.36 -13.04
C LEU A 166 -1.01 -1.70 -12.23
N PRO A 167 -1.56 -2.38 -11.21
CA PRO A 167 -2.64 -1.79 -10.41
C PRO A 167 -2.20 -0.50 -9.72
N ASP A 168 -3.11 0.46 -9.61
CA ASP A 168 -2.86 1.76 -8.98
C ASP A 168 -2.45 1.58 -7.50
N ARG A 169 -1.48 2.37 -7.04
CA ARG A 169 -1.09 2.49 -5.63
C ARG A 169 -1.61 3.83 -5.11
N VAL A 170 -2.29 3.83 -3.97
CA VAL A 170 -3.00 5.01 -3.46
C VAL A 170 -2.58 5.32 -2.03
N LEU A 171 -2.20 6.58 -1.79
CA LEU A 171 -1.97 7.15 -0.46
C LEU A 171 -3.00 8.25 -0.21
N GLU A 172 -3.60 8.26 0.97
CA GLU A 172 -4.48 9.35 1.39
C GLU A 172 -3.67 10.43 2.11
N VAL A 173 -3.75 11.67 1.64
CA VAL A 173 -2.97 12.79 2.16
C VAL A 173 -3.91 13.94 2.52
N PRO A 174 -3.94 14.38 3.78
CA PRO A 174 -4.61 15.62 4.16
C PRO A 174 -3.82 16.85 3.70
N VAL A 175 -4.50 17.80 3.06
CA VAL A 175 -3.93 19.08 2.62
C VAL A 175 -4.73 20.24 3.20
N LEU A 176 -4.03 21.36 3.43
CA LEU A 176 -4.61 22.60 3.92
C LEU A 176 -4.74 23.63 2.81
N VAL A 177 -5.91 24.25 2.76
CA VAL A 177 -6.29 25.27 1.77
C VAL A 177 -6.71 26.54 2.52
N ARG A 178 -6.13 27.69 2.19
CA ARG A 178 -6.36 28.94 2.95
C ARG A 178 -7.78 29.49 2.70
N ASN A 179 -8.51 29.83 3.78
CA ASN A 179 -9.94 30.19 3.76
C ASN A 179 -10.25 31.49 2.99
N ALA A 180 -9.23 32.34 2.78
CA ALA A 180 -9.24 33.62 2.04
C ALA A 180 -10.11 33.65 0.78
N SER A 181 -9.67 32.97 -0.28
CA SER A 181 -10.32 32.90 -1.61
C SER A 181 -9.66 31.86 -2.51
N ALA A 182 -8.82 30.98 -1.97
CA ALA A 182 -7.79 30.33 -2.77
C ALA A 182 -8.01 28.83 -2.76
N THR A 183 -8.41 28.26 -3.90
CA THR A 183 -8.37 26.81 -4.15
C THR A 183 -6.94 26.26 -4.14
N THR A 184 -5.92 27.07 -3.90
CA THR A 184 -4.53 26.64 -3.85
C THR A 184 -4.20 25.92 -2.55
N MET A 185 -3.63 24.73 -2.70
CA MET A 185 -3.06 23.95 -1.63
C MET A 185 -1.78 24.64 -1.16
N ASN A 186 -1.65 24.83 0.15
CA ASN A 186 -0.50 25.49 0.74
C ASN A 186 0.48 24.49 1.34
N THR A 187 -0.02 23.59 2.16
CA THR A 187 0.80 22.60 2.87
C THR A 187 0.04 21.29 3.05
N CYS A 188 0.78 20.22 3.33
CA CYS A 188 0.19 18.95 3.72
C CYS A 188 0.22 18.86 5.24
N MET A 189 -0.90 18.52 5.86
CA MET A 189 -0.97 18.34 7.31
C MET A 189 -0.88 16.86 7.65
N LEU A 190 0.30 16.28 7.42
CA LEU A 190 0.56 14.85 7.68
C LEU A 190 0.72 14.54 9.18
N GLU A 191 0.94 15.58 9.99
CA GLU A 191 0.83 15.50 11.44
C GLU A 191 -0.66 15.61 11.81
N SER A 192 -1.17 14.62 12.54
CA SER A 192 -2.43 14.76 13.26
C SER A 192 -2.37 16.10 13.99
N GLY A 193 -3.31 17.01 13.72
CA GLY A 193 -3.30 18.32 14.37
C GLY A 193 -3.23 18.14 15.88
N ALA A 194 -2.79 19.14 16.64
CA ALA A 194 -2.83 19.04 18.10
C ALA A 194 -4.24 18.66 18.59
N GLU A 195 -5.28 19.03 17.83
CA GLU A 195 -6.66 18.57 17.93
C GLU A 195 -6.84 17.07 17.65
N ASP A 196 -6.54 16.57 16.45
CA ASP A 196 -6.67 15.14 16.13
C ASP A 196 -5.85 14.27 17.09
N SER A 197 -4.63 14.71 17.43
CA SER A 197 -3.76 14.06 18.41
C SER A 197 -4.38 14.09 19.81
N CYS A 198 -5.02 15.20 20.18
CA CYS A 198 -5.73 15.33 21.45
C CYS A 198 -6.91 14.35 21.51
N GLU A 199 -7.74 14.33 20.47
CA GLU A 199 -8.90 13.45 20.38
C GLU A 199 -8.50 11.97 20.34
N ILE A 200 -7.46 11.60 19.60
CA ILE A 200 -6.87 10.24 19.59
C ILE A 200 -6.34 9.85 20.97
N MET A 201 -5.85 10.82 21.74
CA MET A 201 -5.42 10.61 23.13
C MET A 201 -6.57 10.77 24.14
N GLY A 202 -7.83 10.82 23.68
CA GLY A 202 -9.01 10.90 24.54
C GLY A 202 -9.20 12.25 25.24
N GLY A 203 -8.48 13.28 24.79
CA GLY A 203 -8.58 14.66 25.25
C GLY A 203 -9.59 15.48 24.45
N THR A 204 -9.95 16.63 25.01
CA THR A 204 -10.76 17.66 24.34
C THR A 204 -9.85 18.82 23.96
N TYR A 205 -9.81 19.17 22.68
CA TYR A 205 -9.04 20.30 22.19
C TYR A 205 -9.90 21.57 22.20
N ALA A 206 -9.51 22.58 22.97
CA ALA A 206 -10.19 23.86 23.01
C ALA A 206 -9.20 25.01 23.26
N ASN A 207 -9.39 26.14 22.59
CA ASN A 207 -8.56 27.34 22.73
C ASN A 207 -7.06 27.09 22.55
N GLY A 208 -6.68 26.24 21.59
CA GLY A 208 -5.28 25.90 21.31
C GLY A 208 -4.61 25.00 22.36
N ARG A 209 -5.38 24.46 23.33
CA ARG A 209 -4.88 23.55 24.36
C ARG A 209 -5.61 22.22 24.28
N CYS A 210 -4.84 21.14 24.36
CA CYS A 210 -5.40 19.83 24.62
C CYS A 210 -5.63 19.67 26.12
N THR A 211 -6.89 19.49 26.51
CA THR A 211 -7.29 19.16 27.88
C THR A 211 -7.64 17.69 27.94
N PHE A 212 -6.79 16.90 28.59
CA PHE A 212 -7.11 15.52 28.90
C PHE A 212 -8.12 15.48 30.06
N PRO A 213 -9.15 14.64 30.01
CA PRO A 213 -9.90 14.31 31.21
C PRO A 213 -8.95 13.59 32.17
N SER A 214 -8.41 14.34 33.14
CA SER A 214 -7.64 13.90 34.32
C SER A 214 -6.89 12.56 34.21
N GLU A 215 -5.55 12.62 34.23
CA GLU A 215 -4.63 11.48 34.43
C GLU A 215 -4.95 10.26 33.53
N CYS A 216 -4.89 10.47 32.22
CA CYS A 216 -4.85 9.36 31.27
C CYS A 216 -3.44 8.75 31.22
N THR A 217 -3.29 7.47 31.58
CA THR A 217 -2.04 6.73 31.41
C THR A 217 -2.12 5.78 30.21
N VAL A 218 -1.07 5.78 29.37
CA VAL A 218 -0.95 4.84 28.25
C VAL A 218 -0.48 3.50 28.77
N HIS A 219 -1.29 2.46 28.56
CA HIS A 219 -1.06 1.09 29.00
C HIS A 219 -0.73 0.18 27.81
N GLY A 220 0.14 0.65 26.91
CA GLY A 220 0.63 -0.08 25.75
C GLY A 220 -0.20 0.10 24.48
N THR A 221 0.18 -0.64 23.44
CA THR A 221 -0.41 -0.62 22.10
C THR A 221 -0.76 -2.04 21.65
N PHE A 222 -1.64 -2.19 20.68
CA PHE A 222 -1.82 -3.46 19.98
C PHE A 222 -2.29 -3.22 18.55
N ILE A 223 -2.18 -4.26 17.71
CA ILE A 223 -2.55 -4.19 16.30
C ILE A 223 -3.54 -5.32 16.01
N THR A 224 -4.66 -4.99 15.36
CA THR A 224 -5.59 -6.00 14.84
C THR A 224 -5.57 -6.03 13.32
N THR A 225 -5.81 -7.21 12.76
CA THR A 225 -5.99 -7.38 11.31
C THR A 225 -7.43 -7.79 11.04
N THR A 226 -8.06 -7.14 10.09
CA THR A 226 -9.40 -7.49 9.61
C THR A 226 -9.38 -7.65 8.10
N CYS A 227 -10.23 -8.52 7.58
CA CYS A 227 -10.39 -8.75 6.15
C CYS A 227 -11.84 -8.48 5.77
N ASP A 228 -12.06 -7.91 4.59
CA ASP A 228 -13.39 -7.71 4.03
C ASP A 228 -14.12 -9.03 3.67
N LYS A 229 -13.38 -10.13 3.56
CA LYS A 229 -13.91 -11.47 3.30
C LYS A 229 -13.63 -12.39 4.48
N SER A 230 -14.71 -12.83 5.16
CA SER A 230 -14.68 -13.76 6.29
C SER A 230 -14.13 -15.14 5.94
N ASN A 231 -14.14 -15.51 4.66
CA ASN A 231 -13.87 -16.86 4.19
C ASN A 231 -12.38 -17.08 3.86
N VAL A 232 -11.53 -16.08 4.11
CA VAL A 232 -10.11 -16.10 3.77
C VAL A 232 -9.29 -15.79 5.02
N THR A 233 -8.25 -16.59 5.29
CA THR A 233 -7.36 -16.35 6.42
C THR A 233 -6.68 -14.99 6.29
N CYS A 234 -6.97 -14.13 7.25
CA CYS A 234 -6.46 -12.78 7.30
C CYS A 234 -5.06 -12.81 7.91
N ALA A 235 -4.04 -12.82 7.04
CA ALA A 235 -2.65 -12.81 7.48
C ALA A 235 -2.16 -11.36 7.56
N PRO A 236 -1.47 -10.97 8.64
CA PRO A 236 -0.95 -9.62 8.79
C PRO A 236 0.06 -9.28 7.70
N GLU A 237 0.10 -8.01 7.32
CA GLU A 237 1.05 -7.51 6.32
C GLU A 237 2.37 -7.13 7.00
N TYR A 238 2.28 -6.52 8.19
CA TYR A 238 3.44 -6.12 8.96
C TYR A 238 3.82 -7.20 9.98
N THR A 239 4.91 -7.93 9.70
CA THR A 239 5.45 -8.97 10.60
C THR A 239 6.51 -8.44 11.57
N GLY A 240 6.96 -7.19 11.41
CA GLY A 240 8.04 -6.59 12.20
C GLY A 240 7.59 -5.87 13.49
N ALA A 241 6.29 -5.69 13.70
CA ALA A 241 5.74 -5.03 14.88
C ALA A 241 5.09 -6.04 15.81
N ASP A 242 5.27 -5.85 17.13
CA ASP A 242 4.53 -6.62 18.12
C ASP A 242 3.04 -6.26 18.01
N ARG A 243 2.22 -7.28 17.75
CA ARG A 243 0.78 -7.14 17.55
C ARG A 243 0.01 -7.20 18.85
N ASN A 244 0.64 -7.75 19.88
CA ASN A 244 0.07 -7.90 21.19
C ASN A 244 0.48 -6.73 22.07
N ASN A 245 -0.40 -6.38 22.98
CA ASN A 245 -0.04 -5.49 24.05
C ASN A 245 0.94 -6.21 24.99
N ALA A 246 2.10 -5.60 25.24
CA ALA A 246 3.17 -6.18 26.06
C ALA A 246 2.73 -6.53 27.50
N ILE A 247 1.69 -5.87 28.03
CA ILE A 247 1.15 -6.12 29.37
C ILE A 247 0.22 -7.33 29.38
N THR A 248 -0.64 -7.48 28.37
CA THR A 248 -1.65 -8.56 28.33
C THR A 248 -1.19 -9.79 27.57
N GLY A 249 -0.16 -9.67 26.74
CA GLY A 249 0.27 -10.70 25.79
C GLY A 249 -0.77 -10.99 24.71
N ARG A 250 -1.76 -10.10 24.50
CA ARG A 250 -2.87 -10.28 23.56
C ARG A 250 -3.15 -9.00 22.78
N ALA A 251 -3.86 -9.11 21.65
CA ALA A 251 -4.37 -7.98 20.88
C ALA A 251 -5.59 -7.31 21.57
N ALA A 252 -5.41 -6.90 22.83
CA ALA A 252 -6.44 -6.30 23.66
C ALA A 252 -5.80 -5.42 24.76
N CYS A 253 -6.55 -4.41 25.20
CA CYS A 253 -6.14 -3.57 26.32
C CYS A 253 -6.21 -4.29 27.68
N PRO A 254 -5.33 -3.94 28.62
CA PRO A 254 -5.42 -4.42 30.00
C PRO A 254 -6.70 -3.94 30.67
N ALA A 255 -7.13 -4.65 31.71
CA ALA A 255 -8.35 -4.33 32.45
C ALA A 255 -8.31 -2.89 32.99
N GLY A 256 -9.40 -2.15 32.77
CA GLY A 256 -9.49 -0.74 33.16
C GLY A 256 -8.82 0.24 32.18
N SER A 257 -8.41 -0.22 31.00
CA SER A 257 -7.95 0.63 29.89
C SER A 257 -8.83 0.42 28.65
N CYS A 258 -9.01 1.49 27.87
CA CYS A 258 -9.82 1.50 26.67
C CYS A 258 -8.97 1.52 25.39
N PRO A 259 -9.31 0.72 24.37
CA PRO A 259 -8.64 0.78 23.07
C PRO A 259 -9.09 2.03 22.32
N THR A 260 -8.14 2.86 21.91
CA THR A 260 -8.38 4.03 21.05
C THR A 260 -7.61 3.85 19.76
N GLN A 261 -8.32 3.95 18.62
CA GLN A 261 -7.70 3.72 17.32
C GLN A 261 -6.77 4.88 16.99
N SER A 262 -5.47 4.60 16.89
CA SER A 262 -4.44 5.58 16.56
C SER A 262 -4.10 5.60 15.07
N GLY A 263 -4.46 4.56 14.34
CA GLY A 263 -4.18 4.47 12.92
C GLY A 263 -4.94 3.36 12.21
N ARG A 264 -5.02 3.49 10.88
CA ARG A 264 -5.58 2.48 10.00
C ARG A 264 -4.78 2.40 8.71
N PHE A 265 -4.31 1.21 8.38
CA PHE A 265 -3.70 0.90 7.10
C PHE A 265 -4.58 -0.12 6.36
N SER A 266 -4.68 -0.03 5.03
CA SER A 266 -5.45 -0.99 4.25
C SER A 266 -4.81 -1.27 2.90
N ILE A 267 -4.65 -2.54 2.57
CA ILE A 267 -4.07 -3.03 1.33
C ILE A 267 -5.01 -4.05 0.70
N VAL A 268 -5.05 -4.10 -0.64
CA VAL A 268 -5.78 -5.15 -1.37
C VAL A 268 -4.75 -6.15 -1.89
N ARG A 269 -4.91 -7.42 -1.53
CA ARG A 269 -4.04 -8.50 -1.96
C ARG A 269 -4.85 -9.62 -2.62
N SER A 270 -4.26 -10.25 -3.63
CA SER A 270 -4.87 -11.43 -4.26
C SER A 270 -4.48 -12.67 -3.47
N VAL A 271 -5.45 -13.31 -2.82
CA VAL A 271 -5.25 -14.55 -2.06
C VAL A 271 -5.76 -15.74 -2.85
N GLN A 272 -4.98 -16.82 -2.85
CA GLN A 272 -5.39 -18.06 -3.49
C GLN A 272 -6.49 -18.75 -2.66
N THR A 273 -7.70 -18.81 -3.19
CA THR A 273 -8.88 -19.44 -2.54
C THR A 273 -9.10 -20.88 -2.98
N GLY A 274 -8.33 -21.37 -3.95
CA GLY A 274 -8.34 -22.77 -4.39
C GLY A 274 -7.20 -23.07 -5.38
N LYS A 275 -7.09 -24.31 -5.87
CA LYS A 275 -5.96 -24.75 -6.74
C LYS A 275 -5.71 -23.88 -7.97
N LYS A 276 -6.73 -23.16 -8.49
CA LYS A 276 -6.62 -22.24 -9.63
C LYS A 276 -7.44 -20.94 -9.46
N SER A 277 -7.91 -20.65 -8.25
CA SER A 277 -8.79 -19.50 -7.98
C SER A 277 -8.07 -18.49 -7.11
N TRP A 278 -8.14 -17.22 -7.51
CA TRP A 278 -7.61 -16.07 -6.79
C TRP A 278 -8.74 -15.12 -6.47
N THR A 279 -8.62 -14.43 -5.35
CA THR A 279 -9.62 -13.49 -4.91
C THR A 279 -8.92 -12.32 -4.25
N ASP A 280 -9.24 -11.12 -4.69
CA ASP A 280 -8.77 -9.91 -4.03
C ASP A 280 -9.48 -9.77 -2.68
N VAL A 281 -8.68 -9.59 -1.64
CA VAL A 281 -9.10 -9.41 -0.25
C VAL A 281 -8.49 -8.11 0.23
N ARG A 282 -9.31 -7.22 0.78
CA ARG A 282 -8.81 -6.04 1.48
C ARG A 282 -8.42 -6.44 2.90
N VAL A 283 -7.13 -6.35 3.19
CA VAL A 283 -6.58 -6.50 4.52
C VAL A 283 -6.49 -5.11 5.15
N THR A 284 -7.10 -4.93 6.30
CA THR A 284 -7.04 -3.70 7.09
C THR A 284 -6.30 -3.98 8.39
N GLU A 285 -5.23 -3.23 8.65
CA GLU A 285 -4.56 -3.20 9.94
C GLU A 285 -5.03 -1.98 10.73
N ASN A 286 -5.53 -2.21 11.95
CA ASN A 286 -5.94 -1.16 12.87
C ASN A 286 -4.96 -1.11 14.04
N PHE A 287 -4.40 0.06 14.27
CA PHE A 287 -3.46 0.33 15.34
C PHE A 287 -4.22 0.94 16.51
N TYR A 288 -4.01 0.42 17.71
CA TYR A 288 -4.70 0.87 18.92
C TYR A 288 -3.70 1.26 20.01
N LEU A 289 -4.02 2.34 20.71
CA LEU A 289 -3.44 2.74 21.98
C LEU A 289 -4.39 2.34 23.11
N CYS A 290 -3.86 1.78 24.19
CA CYS A 290 -4.63 1.49 25.39
C CYS A 290 -4.49 2.62 26.38
N MET A 291 -5.60 3.26 26.74
CA MET A 291 -5.57 4.40 27.66
C MET A 291 -6.44 4.13 28.87
N LYS A 292 -5.94 4.43 30.07
CA LYS A 292 -6.72 4.43 31.31
C LYS A 292 -6.88 5.86 31.78
N CYS A 293 -8.08 6.40 31.71
CA CYS A 293 -8.40 7.77 32.10
C CYS A 293 -9.34 7.76 33.31
N GLY A 294 -8.84 8.07 34.51
CA GLY A 294 -9.66 8.19 35.72
C GLY A 294 -10.77 7.12 35.90
N ASN A 295 -11.96 7.56 36.33
CA ASN A 295 -13.16 6.71 36.48
C ASN A 295 -13.95 6.52 35.17
N SER A 296 -13.39 6.85 34.00
CA SER A 296 -14.12 6.68 32.74
C SER A 296 -14.15 5.20 32.34
N THR A 297 -15.37 4.66 32.20
CA THR A 297 -15.61 3.35 31.58
C THR A 297 -15.65 3.52 30.06
N CYS A 298 -15.07 2.57 29.34
CA CYS A 298 -15.06 2.57 27.88
C CYS A 298 -16.51 2.56 27.35
N ASN A 299 -16.91 3.62 26.64
CA ASN A 299 -18.15 3.65 25.86
C ASN A 299 -17.88 3.17 24.44
#